data_AF-A0AAW9KAQ2-F1
#
_entry.id   AF-A0AAW9KAQ2-F1
#
_cell.length_a   1.000
_cell.length_b   1.000
_cell.length_c   1.000
_cell.angle_alpha   90.00
_cell.angle_beta   90.00
_cell.angle_gamma   90.00
#
_symmetry.space_group_name_H-M   'P 1'
#
loop_
_entity.id
_entity.type
_entity.pdbx_description
1 polymer ?
#
loop_
_entity_poly.entity_id
_entity_poly.type
_entity_poly.pdbx_seq_one_letter_code
_entity_poly.pdbx_strand_id
1 'polypeptide(L)'
;MSTFLKNNELTKLGGLNNSNYLLKSNNKKYVLRIPGKDNKNNFYYENSILNLVQPLNICPDIIYHSKDNGILISKFIESSQISIDIYNSKNFLNTLTFTLKKLHNLEYNNNFNPFEVIEN
;
A
#
# COMPACT_ATOMS: atom_id res chain seq x y z
N MET A 1 9.01 26.98 -15.90
CA MET A 1 7.86 26.16 -15.44
C MET A 1 7.41 25.08 -16.42
N SER A 2 7.81 25.11 -17.71
CA SER A 2 7.22 24.27 -18.78
C SER A 2 7.99 22.98 -19.15
N THR A 3 9.09 22.66 -18.47
CA THR A 3 9.89 21.45 -18.77
C THR A 3 9.56 20.24 -17.91
N PHE A 4 8.77 20.38 -16.83
CA PHE A 4 8.51 19.31 -15.86
C PHE A 4 7.40 18.33 -16.28
N LEU A 5 6.57 18.69 -17.26
CA LEU A 5 5.39 17.92 -17.66
C LEU A 5 5.60 17.01 -18.86
N LYS A 6 6.77 17.03 -19.51
CA LYS A 6 6.92 16.38 -20.83
C LYS A 6 7.02 14.86 -20.81
N ASN A 7 7.30 14.21 -19.67
CA ASN A 7 7.61 12.77 -19.62
C ASN A 7 6.86 11.98 -18.53
N ASN A 8 5.68 12.44 -18.09
CA ASN A 8 4.90 11.74 -17.08
C ASN A 8 3.67 11.10 -17.72
N GLU A 9 3.57 9.77 -17.66
CA GLU A 9 2.37 9.03 -18.07
C GLU A 9 1.61 8.56 -16.84
N LEU A 10 0.28 8.70 -16.87
CA LEU A 10 -0.60 8.21 -15.82
C LEU A 10 -1.61 7.22 -16.41
N THR A 11 -1.65 6.01 -15.89
CA THR A 11 -2.59 4.97 -16.33
C THR A 11 -3.42 4.50 -15.15
N LYS A 12 -4.75 4.46 -15.28
CA LYS A 12 -5.63 3.98 -14.20
C LYS A 12 -5.39 2.48 -13.95
N LEU A 13 -5.23 2.12 -12.69
CA LEU A 13 -5.15 0.74 -12.22
C LEU A 13 -6.50 0.31 -11.62
N GLY A 14 -6.65 -1.00 -11.41
CA GLY A 14 -7.77 -1.54 -10.64
C GLY A 14 -7.74 -1.15 -9.16
N GLY A 15 -8.81 -1.50 -8.46
CA GLY A 15 -8.98 -1.23 -7.04
C GLY A 15 -10.46 -1.04 -6.70
N LEU A 16 -10.84 -1.45 -5.50
CA LEU A 16 -12.22 -1.32 -5.02
C LEU A 16 -12.43 0.03 -4.33
N ASN A 17 -11.62 0.32 -3.32
CA ASN A 17 -11.88 1.42 -2.38
C ASN A 17 -11.07 2.70 -2.67
N ASN A 18 -10.00 2.60 -3.46
CA ASN A 18 -9.12 3.73 -3.77
C ASN A 18 -8.97 3.89 -5.29
N SER A 19 -8.74 5.12 -5.73
CA SER A 19 -8.35 5.39 -7.12
C SER A 19 -6.84 5.20 -7.23
N ASN A 20 -6.43 4.10 -7.84
CA ASN A 20 -5.02 3.76 -8.05
C ASN A 20 -4.59 4.10 -9.48
N TYR A 21 -3.38 4.60 -9.64
CA TYR A 21 -2.80 4.93 -10.93
C TYR A 21 -1.34 4.48 -10.99
N LEU A 22 -0.96 3.90 -12.13
CA LEU A 22 0.43 3.70 -12.50
C LEU A 22 0.97 5.04 -13.01
N LEU A 23 1.92 5.62 -12.28
CA LEU A 23 2.66 6.79 -12.68
C LEU A 23 4.02 6.36 -13.24
N LYS A 24 4.29 6.68 -14.51
CA LYS A 24 5.63 6.53 -15.09
C LYS A 24 6.29 7.89 -15.19
N SER A 25 7.50 8.01 -14.66
CA SER A 25 8.29 9.25 -14.70
C SER A 25 9.77 8.92 -14.68
N ASN A 26 10.55 9.54 -15.57
CA ASN A 26 12.02 9.38 -15.62
C ASN A 26 12.47 7.91 -15.62
N ASN A 27 11.86 7.08 -16.48
CA ASN A 27 12.09 5.63 -16.58
C ASN A 27 11.83 4.82 -15.30
N LYS A 28 11.12 5.39 -14.33
CA LYS A 28 10.68 4.71 -13.11
C LYS A 28 9.16 4.58 -13.08
N LYS A 29 8.67 3.53 -12.44
CA LYS A 29 7.25 3.23 -12.27
C LYS A 29 6.86 3.36 -10.79
N TYR A 30 5.73 3.98 -10.55
CA TYR A 30 5.18 4.23 -9.22
C TYR A 30 3.69 3.92 -9.19
N VAL A 31 3.16 3.65 -7.99
CA VAL A 31 1.72 3.60 -7.76
C VAL A 31 1.31 4.85 -7.01
N LEU A 32 0.45 5.66 -7.61
CA LEU A 32 -0.26 6.76 -6.96
C LEU A 32 -1.62 6.22 -6.48
N ARG A 33 -1.86 6.28 -5.17
CA ARG A 33 -3.15 5.94 -4.55
C ARG A 33 -3.79 7.21 -4.02
N ILE A 34 -4.98 7.51 -4.53
CA ILE A 34 -5.83 8.58 -4.03
C ILE A 34 -6.98 7.90 -3.28
N PRO A 35 -7.16 8.17 -1.96
CA PRO A 35 -8.27 7.64 -1.20
C PRO A 35 -9.63 7.94 -1.84
N GLY A 36 -10.57 6.99 -1.73
CA GLY A 36 -11.95 7.22 -2.13
C GLY A 36 -12.59 8.35 -1.30
N LYS A 37 -13.63 9.01 -1.85
CA LYS A 37 -14.30 10.12 -1.16
C LYS A 37 -14.90 9.73 0.18
N ASP A 38 -15.39 8.49 0.29
CA ASP A 38 -16.04 7.97 1.51
C ASP A 38 -15.04 7.32 2.47
N ASN A 39 -13.73 7.49 2.23
CA ASN A 39 -12.70 6.91 3.08
C ASN A 39 -12.63 7.69 4.41
N LYS A 40 -12.89 6.98 5.52
CA LYS A 40 -12.87 7.51 6.90
C LYS A 40 -11.59 7.12 7.66
N ASN A 41 -10.55 6.66 6.97
CA ASN A 41 -9.32 6.23 7.61
C ASN A 41 -8.64 7.39 8.34
N ASN A 42 -8.01 7.07 9.47
CA ASN A 42 -7.10 8.00 10.12
C ASN A 42 -5.72 7.91 9.44
N PHE A 43 -5.44 8.85 8.54
CA PHE A 43 -4.19 8.88 7.77
C PHE A 43 -2.95 9.18 8.63
N TYR A 44 -3.11 9.79 9.80
CA TYR A 44 -2.01 9.94 10.76
C TYR A 44 -1.58 8.58 11.32
N TYR A 45 -2.54 7.75 11.74
CA TYR A 45 -2.26 6.38 12.19
C TYR A 45 -1.77 5.50 11.06
N GLU A 46 -2.34 5.61 9.86
CA GLU A 46 -1.85 4.88 8.69
C GLU A 46 -0.37 5.21 8.42
N ASN A 47 0.01 6.48 8.47
CA ASN A 47 1.41 6.88 8.29
C ASN A 47 2.34 6.24 9.34
N SER A 48 1.91 6.22 10.61
CA SER A 48 2.69 5.62 11.70
C SER A 48 2.90 4.13 11.48
N ILE A 49 1.86 3.41 11.05
CA ILE A 49 1.93 1.98 10.71
C ILE A 49 2.84 1.75 9.50
N LEU A 50 2.70 2.53 8.43
CA LEU A 50 3.53 2.42 7.23
C LEU A 50 5.03 2.55 7.56
N ASN A 51 5.39 3.49 8.44
CA ASN A 51 6.76 3.66 8.91
C ASN A 51 7.23 2.47 9.78
N LEU A 52 6.36 1.95 10.65
CA LEU A 52 6.67 0.81 11.52
C LEU A 52 6.93 -0.47 10.72
N VAL A 53 6.14 -0.73 9.68
CA VAL A 53 6.25 -1.96 8.87
C VAL A 53 7.32 -1.88 7.79
N GLN A 54 7.79 -0.67 7.44
CA GLN A 54 8.76 -0.46 6.36
C GLN A 54 10.02 -1.34 6.49
N PRO A 55 10.67 -1.48 7.67
CA PRO A 55 11.86 -2.32 7.81
C PRO A 55 11.60 -3.83 7.60
N LEU A 56 10.34 -4.29 7.64
CA LEU A 56 10.01 -5.69 7.41
C LEU A 56 10.09 -6.10 5.94
N ASN A 57 10.13 -5.14 5.00
CA ASN A 57 10.14 -5.37 3.55
C ASN A 57 8.98 -6.27 3.07
N ILE A 58 7.80 -6.10 3.68
CA ILE A 58 6.58 -6.87 3.34
C ILE A 58 5.58 -6.07 2.51
N CYS A 59 5.87 -4.80 2.27
CA CYS A 59 5.10 -3.88 1.44
C CYS A 59 6.02 -3.18 0.43
N PRO A 60 5.47 -2.61 -0.65
CA PRO A 60 6.27 -1.77 -1.55
C PRO A 60 6.92 -0.59 -0.81
N ASP A 61 8.07 -0.15 -1.30
CA ASP A 61 8.74 1.03 -0.77
C ASP A 61 7.83 2.26 -0.90
N ILE A 62 7.50 2.86 0.23
CA ILE A 62 6.72 4.10 0.29
C ILE A 62 7.66 5.28 0.03
N ILE A 63 7.33 6.09 -0.97
CA ILE A 63 8.07 7.29 -1.35
C ILE A 63 7.45 8.51 -0.67
N TYR A 64 6.13 8.52 -0.58
CA TYR A 64 5.38 9.61 0.02
C TYR A 64 4.06 9.08 0.59
N HIS A 65 3.66 9.62 1.73
CA HIS A 65 2.33 9.46 2.27
C HIS A 65 1.89 10.75 2.96
N SER A 66 0.69 11.21 2.65
CA SER A 66 0.10 12.42 3.23
C SER A 66 -0.73 12.07 4.46
N LYS A 67 -0.37 12.65 5.61
CA LYS A 67 -1.15 12.50 6.86
C LYS A 67 -2.49 13.25 6.83
N ASP A 68 -2.64 14.22 5.93
CA ASP A 68 -3.82 15.09 5.87
C ASP A 68 -4.91 14.52 4.97
N ASN A 69 -4.53 13.89 3.87
CA ASN A 69 -5.47 13.44 2.83
C ASN A 69 -5.21 12.01 2.31
N GLY A 70 -4.27 11.28 2.91
CA GLY A 70 -4.04 9.85 2.64
C GLY A 70 -3.48 9.51 1.26
N ILE A 71 -3.12 10.52 0.46
CA ILE A 71 -2.44 10.32 -0.82
C ILE A 71 -1.14 9.57 -0.55
N LEU A 72 -0.95 8.47 -1.28
CA LEU A 72 0.22 7.60 -1.14
C LEU A 72 0.90 7.43 -2.50
N ILE A 73 2.23 7.50 -2.50
CA ILE A 73 3.07 7.15 -3.64
C ILE A 73 4.04 6.07 -3.19
N SER A 74 4.04 4.93 -3.88
CA SER A 74 5.00 3.84 -3.66
C SER A 74 5.71 3.43 -4.94
N LYS A 75 6.80 2.68 -4.82
CA LYS A 75 7.40 2.00 -5.97
C LYS A 75 6.42 0.98 -6.55
N PHE A 76 6.31 0.95 -7.87
CA PHE A 76 5.57 -0.09 -8.56
C PHE A 76 6.32 -1.41 -8.47
N ILE A 77 5.64 -2.48 -8.04
CA ILE A 77 6.17 -3.83 -8.07
C ILE A 77 5.67 -4.49 -9.36
N GLU A 78 6.60 -4.79 -10.25
CA GLU A 78 6.32 -5.60 -11.43
C GLU A 78 6.13 -7.05 -10.95
N SER A 79 4.91 -7.58 -11.07
CA SER A 79 4.60 -8.95 -10.66
C SER A 79 3.88 -9.70 -11.77
N SER A 80 4.18 -10.99 -11.87
CA SER A 80 3.44 -11.93 -12.68
C SER A 80 2.20 -12.40 -11.93
N GLN A 81 1.14 -12.71 -12.66
CA GLN A 81 -0.08 -13.28 -12.08
C GLN A 81 0.25 -14.60 -11.36
N ILE A 82 -0.15 -14.71 -10.10
CA ILE A 82 0.04 -15.92 -9.30
C ILE A 82 -1.00 -16.96 -9.76
N SER A 83 -0.55 -18.13 -10.20
CA SER A 83 -1.45 -19.24 -10.53
C SER A 83 -2.02 -19.89 -9.25
N ILE A 84 -3.15 -20.59 -9.39
CA ILE A 84 -3.77 -21.33 -8.28
C ILE A 84 -2.82 -22.38 -7.68
N ASP A 85 -1.99 -23.00 -8.52
CA ASP A 85 -1.01 -24.01 -8.08
C ASP A 85 0.09 -23.40 -7.21
N ILE A 86 0.58 -22.21 -7.58
CA ILE A 86 1.56 -21.48 -6.76
C ILE A 86 0.92 -21.10 -5.42
N TYR A 87 -0.30 -20.59 -5.44
CA TYR A 87 -1.04 -20.15 -4.24
C TYR A 87 -1.24 -21.30 -3.24
N ASN A 88 -1.52 -22.50 -3.72
CA ASN A 88 -1.71 -23.69 -2.87
C ASN A 88 -0.39 -24.43 -2.57
N SER A 89 0.74 -23.98 -3.12
CA SER A 89 2.02 -24.64 -2.90
C SER A 89 2.47 -24.51 -1.45
N LYS A 90 3.09 -25.57 -0.92
CA LYS A 90 3.67 -25.57 0.43
C LYS A 90 4.68 -24.44 0.62
N ASN A 91 5.44 -24.10 -0.43
CA ASN A 91 6.43 -23.02 -0.38
C ASN A 91 5.77 -21.64 -0.19
N PHE A 92 4.67 -21.38 -0.92
CA PHE A 92 3.90 -20.15 -0.75
C PHE A 92 3.30 -20.06 0.65
N LEU A 93 2.66 -21.13 1.14
CA LEU A 93 2.08 -21.17 2.49
C LEU A 93 3.14 -20.96 3.59
N ASN A 94 4.33 -21.54 3.44
CA ASN A 94 5.44 -21.33 4.37
C ASN A 94 5.92 -19.86 4.35
N THR A 95 6.07 -19.27 3.17
CA THR A 95 6.50 -17.88 3.03
C THR A 95 5.47 -16.91 3.60
N LEU A 96 4.18 -17.14 3.32
CA LEU A 96 3.07 -16.38 3.85
C LEU A 96 3.02 -16.45 5.38
N THR A 97 3.07 -17.66 5.96
CA THR A 97 3.01 -17.83 7.42
C THR A 97 4.19 -17.18 8.13
N PHE A 98 5.40 -17.26 7.57
CA PHE A 98 6.57 -16.57 8.12
C PHE A 98 6.43 -15.04 8.04
N THR A 99 5.90 -14.53 6.93
CA THR A 99 5.65 -13.09 6.73
C THR A 99 4.60 -12.57 7.72
N LEU A 100 3.49 -13.30 7.91
CA LEU A 100 2.46 -12.96 8.88
C LEU A 100 3.00 -12.96 10.33
N LYS A 101 3.85 -13.92 10.68
CA LYS A 101 4.51 -13.95 12.00
C LYS A 101 5.37 -12.70 12.24
N LYS A 102 6.12 -12.24 11.24
CA LYS A 102 6.89 -10.98 11.36
C LYS A 102 5.98 -9.79 11.66
N LEU A 103 4.86 -9.69 10.94
CA LEU A 103 3.89 -8.62 11.13
C LEU A 103 3.25 -8.68 12.53
N HIS A 104 2.84 -9.86 13.00
CA HIS A 104 2.20 -10.04 14.31
C HIS A 104 3.14 -9.82 15.50
N ASN A 105 4.44 -9.89 15.30
CA ASN A 105 5.43 -9.61 16.35
C ASN A 105 5.76 -8.11 16.48
N LEU A 106 5.17 -7.24 15.65
CA LEU A 106 5.31 -5.81 15.82
C LEU A 106 4.41 -5.31 16.95
N GLU A 107 4.99 -4.54 17.86
CA GLU A 107 4.23 -3.82 18.88
C GLU A 107 3.78 -2.47 18.33
N TYR A 108 2.48 -2.17 18.48
CA TYR A 108 1.91 -0.88 18.13
C TYR A 108 0.95 -0.42 19.22
N ASN A 109 1.22 0.75 19.79
CA ASN A 109 0.50 1.28 20.96
C ASN A 109 -0.82 1.97 20.58
N ASN A 110 -1.61 1.35 19.72
CA ASN A 110 -2.95 1.78 19.40
C ASN A 110 -3.83 0.56 19.12
N ASN A 111 -4.95 0.47 19.83
CA ASN A 111 -5.83 -0.68 19.76
C ASN A 111 -6.97 -0.38 18.79
N PHE A 112 -7.21 -1.32 17.86
CA PHE A 112 -8.42 -1.30 17.06
C PHE A 112 -9.55 -1.96 17.85
N ASN A 113 -10.59 -1.18 18.17
CA ASN A 113 -11.79 -1.70 18.79
C ASN A 113 -12.92 -1.79 17.73
N PRO A 114 -13.32 -3.00 17.30
CA PRO A 114 -14.37 -3.14 16.29
C PRO A 114 -15.73 -2.60 16.76
N PHE A 115 -16.02 -2.59 18.06
CA PHE A 115 -17.31 -2.13 18.58
C PHE A 115 -17.50 -0.62 18.41
N GLU A 116 -16.43 0.18 18.57
CA GLU A 116 -16.47 1.63 18.35
C GLU A 116 -16.72 2.00 16.87
N VAL A 117 -16.41 1.10 15.94
CA VAL A 117 -16.56 1.34 14.50
C VAL A 117 -17.96 0.93 14.01
N ILE A 118 -18.57 -0.08 14.62
CA ILE A 118 -19.89 -0.61 14.22
C ILE A 118 -21.04 0.24 14.78
N GLU A 119 -20.85 0.92 15.91
CA GLU A 119 -21.88 1.75 16.55
C GLU A 119 -22.05 3.16 15.91
N ASN A 120 -21.29 3.48 14.85
CA ASN A 120 -21.34 4.76 14.12
C ASN A 120 -21.89 4.61 12.70
#